data_AF-A0A3G2R4A3-F1
#
_entry.id   AF-A0A3G2R4A3-F1
#
_cell.length_a   1.000
_cell.length_b   1.000
_cell.length_c   1.000
_cell.angle_alpha   90.00
_cell.angle_beta   90.00
_cell.angle_gamma   90.00
#
_symmetry.space_group_name_H-M   'P 1'
#
loop_
_entity.id
_entity.type
_entity.pdbx_description
1 polymer ?
#
loop_
_entity_poly.entity_id
_entity_poly.type
_entity_poly.pdbx_seq_one_letter_code
_entity_poly.pdbx_strand_id
1 'polypeptide(L)'
;MFKKLSLILVLVIVLGVVFSGFAAASQKDTQNSIKSRIMTDILKDNDKTDFITWKQLSSMFADYSKNRLQSDYIVDYDVIVKDFTGDGKIDVGIISNNDRGQKYLDIYTFYGNNAYRIFSGKGKFIKINKYSFDITNIGYDGRYYHETYTYQWSKVYWKFLRIGYARTYIKSGDYDKSVYDDERIVTVKALLSARMNGNYDLAEKYLSKSYREKLGNDGIASVIPYGWVSAVDIFESQRGDWVVVVMKDRWNQSRVFKFVPVPEKDNYGNYKIDNIIEIPEAR
;
A
#
# COMPACT_ATOMS: atom_id res chain seq x y z
N MET A 1 48.31 -23.17 35.41
CA MET A 1 47.51 -22.89 34.20
C MET A 1 46.09 -22.39 34.47
N PHE A 2 45.40 -22.80 35.54
CA PHE A 2 44.00 -22.42 35.82
C PHE A 2 43.71 -20.93 36.10
N LYS A 3 44.70 -20.13 36.55
CA LYS A 3 44.47 -18.70 36.84
C LYS A 3 44.35 -17.80 35.60
N LYS A 4 44.95 -18.17 34.45
CA LYS A 4 44.88 -17.36 33.22
C LYS A 4 43.58 -17.57 32.43
N LEU A 5 43.02 -18.78 32.47
CA LEU A 5 41.74 -19.10 31.82
C LEU A 5 40.54 -18.43 32.52
N SER A 6 40.57 -18.34 33.85
CA SER A 6 39.51 -17.67 34.64
C SER A 6 39.43 -16.16 34.33
N LEU A 7 40.57 -15.49 34.17
CA LEU A 7 40.61 -14.06 33.88
C LEU A 7 40.08 -13.72 32.47
N ILE A 8 40.37 -14.58 31.48
CA ILE A 8 39.87 -14.43 30.11
C ILE A 8 38.36 -14.65 30.07
N LEU A 9 37.84 -15.63 30.81
CA LEU A 9 36.40 -15.90 30.86
C LEU A 9 35.62 -14.73 31.49
N VAL A 10 36.13 -14.16 32.58
CA VAL A 10 35.52 -12.98 33.23
C VAL A 10 35.58 -11.76 32.31
N LEU A 11 36.70 -11.55 31.59
CA LEU A 11 36.83 -10.45 30.63
C LEU A 11 35.83 -10.58 29.46
N VAL A 12 35.64 -11.79 28.94
CA VAL A 12 34.68 -12.07 27.85
C VAL A 12 33.23 -11.86 28.31
N ILE A 13 32.89 -12.25 29.54
CA ILE A 13 31.55 -12.02 30.12
C ILE A 13 31.31 -10.52 30.32
N VAL A 14 32.29 -9.79 30.89
CA VAL A 14 32.18 -8.34 31.11
C VAL A 14 32.07 -7.59 29.77
N LEU A 15 32.88 -7.94 28.77
CA LEU A 15 32.78 -7.37 27.43
C LEU A 15 31.42 -7.69 26.81
N GLY A 16 30.92 -8.93 26.93
CA GLY A 16 29.60 -9.32 26.43
C GLY A 16 28.46 -8.49 27.03
N VAL A 17 28.48 -8.25 28.36
CA VAL A 17 27.48 -7.42 29.06
C VAL A 17 27.58 -5.94 28.66
N VAL A 18 28.80 -5.43 28.46
CA VAL A 18 29.03 -4.04 28.06
C VAL A 18 28.61 -3.80 26.60
N PHE A 19 28.95 -4.69 25.66
CA PHE A 19 28.53 -4.57 24.26
C PHE A 19 27.03 -4.74 24.06
N SER A 20 26.38 -5.63 24.81
CA SER A 20 24.90 -5.75 24.78
C SER A 20 24.21 -4.55 25.40
N GLY A 21 24.81 -3.91 26.41
CA GLY A 21 24.35 -2.63 26.97
C GLY A 21 24.44 -1.46 25.97
N PHE A 22 25.52 -1.35 25.21
CA PHE A 22 25.67 -0.31 24.17
C PHE A 22 24.74 -0.53 22.97
N ALA A 23 24.54 -1.78 22.55
CA ALA A 23 23.59 -2.11 21.49
C ALA A 23 22.14 -1.78 21.92
N ALA A 24 21.75 -2.11 23.15
CA ALA A 24 20.42 -1.79 23.68
C ALA A 24 20.21 -0.27 23.85
N ALA A 25 21.22 0.49 24.25
CA ALA A 25 21.16 1.95 24.35
C ALA A 25 21.03 2.60 22.96
N SER A 26 21.84 2.20 21.98
CA SER A 26 21.78 2.69 20.60
C SER A 26 20.44 2.37 19.91
N GLN A 27 19.87 1.18 20.16
CA GLN A 27 18.54 0.83 19.65
C GLN A 27 17.43 1.68 20.29
N LYS A 28 17.51 1.92 21.60
CA LYS A 28 16.53 2.72 22.35
C LYS A 28 16.56 4.19 21.91
N ASP A 29 17.74 4.75 21.66
CA ASP A 29 17.90 6.10 21.13
C ASP A 29 17.34 6.23 19.71
N THR A 30 17.50 5.19 18.89
CA THR A 30 16.94 5.13 17.53
C THR A 30 15.41 5.08 17.54
N GLN A 31 14.80 4.23 18.38
CA GLN A 31 13.35 4.13 18.48
C GLN A 31 12.69 5.38 19.10
N ASN A 32 13.38 6.04 20.05
CA ASN A 32 12.95 7.34 20.58
C ASN A 32 13.03 8.45 19.53
N SER A 33 14.05 8.44 18.68
CA SER A 33 14.18 9.36 17.54
C SER A 33 13.02 9.17 16.55
N ILE A 34 12.69 7.92 16.18
CA ILE A 34 11.53 7.60 15.33
C ILE A 34 10.24 8.13 15.93
N LYS A 35 10.01 7.88 17.22
CA LYS A 35 8.84 8.41 17.93
C LYS A 35 8.74 9.95 17.83
N SER A 36 9.84 10.65 18.09
CA SER A 36 9.90 12.11 18.03
C SER A 36 9.61 12.65 16.63
N ARG A 37 10.16 12.01 15.60
CA ARG A 37 9.93 12.42 14.22
C ARG A 37 8.48 12.17 13.77
N ILE A 38 7.89 11.01 14.08
CA ILE A 38 6.46 10.73 13.81
C ILE A 38 5.59 11.82 14.46
N MET A 39 5.89 12.19 15.70
CA MET A 39 5.15 13.23 16.41
C MET A 39 5.25 14.58 15.71
N THR A 40 6.44 14.92 15.24
CA THR A 40 6.70 16.15 14.48
C THR A 40 5.94 16.17 13.17
N ASP A 41 5.90 15.06 12.43
CA ASP A 41 5.23 14.97 11.14
C ASP A 41 3.71 15.04 11.28
N ILE A 42 3.13 14.40 12.31
CA ILE A 42 1.70 14.56 12.63
C ILE A 42 1.38 16.03 12.90
N LEU A 43 2.21 16.73 13.68
CA LEU A 43 1.97 18.13 14.03
C LEU A 43 2.12 19.09 12.84
N LYS A 44 2.98 18.77 11.85
CA LYS A 44 3.15 19.58 10.63
C LYS A 44 1.97 19.46 9.67
N ASP A 45 1.40 18.26 9.53
CA ASP A 45 0.25 18.04 8.64
C ASP A 45 -1.09 18.49 9.26
N ASN A 46 -1.10 18.85 10.55
CA ASN A 46 -2.28 19.20 11.33
C ASN A 46 -2.73 20.67 11.18
N ASP A 47 -2.28 21.40 10.16
CA ASP A 47 -2.71 22.79 9.86
C ASP A 47 -4.17 22.90 9.38
N LYS A 48 -4.95 21.81 9.39
CA LYS A 48 -6.36 21.76 8.92
C LYS A 48 -7.35 21.49 10.06
N THR A 49 -7.78 22.57 10.72
CA THR A 49 -9.07 22.78 11.42
C THR A 49 -9.56 21.83 12.54
N ASP A 50 -8.99 20.65 12.76
CA ASP A 50 -9.30 19.76 13.91
C ASP A 50 -8.03 19.39 14.68
N PHE A 51 -7.70 20.16 15.71
CA PHE A 51 -6.45 19.97 16.45
C PHE A 51 -6.43 18.66 17.26
N ILE A 52 -5.59 17.71 16.85
CA ILE A 52 -5.15 16.62 17.74
C ILE A 52 -4.41 17.21 18.94
N THR A 53 -4.93 16.96 20.14
CA THR A 53 -4.36 17.44 21.40
C THR A 53 -3.13 16.65 21.83
N TRP A 54 -2.28 17.27 22.67
CA TRP A 54 -1.14 16.58 23.28
C TRP A 54 -1.53 15.33 24.08
N LYS A 55 -2.71 15.32 24.72
CA LYS A 55 -3.22 14.16 25.46
C LYS A 55 -3.55 12.99 24.52
N GLN A 56 -4.22 13.29 23.42
CA GLN A 56 -4.53 12.32 22.36
C GLN A 56 -3.25 11.76 21.72
N LEU A 57 -2.29 12.61 21.37
CA LEU A 57 -0.99 12.17 20.86
C LEU A 57 -0.25 11.30 21.88
N SER A 58 -0.23 11.70 23.15
CA SER A 58 0.40 10.91 24.22
C SER A 58 -0.26 9.54 24.37
N SER A 59 -1.59 9.47 24.33
CA SER A 59 -2.36 8.22 24.34
C SER A 59 -2.02 7.34 23.14
N MET A 60 -1.95 7.93 21.94
CA MET A 60 -1.59 7.20 20.71
C MET A 60 -0.19 6.61 20.81
N PHE A 61 0.79 7.41 21.23
CA PHE A 61 2.17 6.97 21.34
C PHE A 61 2.38 5.94 22.45
N ALA A 62 1.59 5.95 23.51
CA ALA A 62 1.61 4.89 24.51
C ALA A 62 1.23 3.53 23.89
N ASP A 63 0.17 3.48 23.09
CA ASP A 63 -0.21 2.26 22.36
C ASP A 63 0.82 1.90 21.28
N TYR A 64 1.20 2.85 20.42
CA TYR A 64 2.15 2.60 19.34
C TYR A 64 3.51 2.12 19.85
N SER A 65 4.04 2.72 20.92
CA SER A 65 5.33 2.32 21.51
C SER A 65 5.26 0.88 22.04
N LYS A 66 4.19 0.52 22.74
CA LYS A 66 3.96 -0.82 23.28
C LYS A 66 3.87 -1.87 22.16
N ASN A 67 3.14 -1.57 21.09
CA ASN A 67 2.80 -2.55 20.06
C ASN A 67 3.77 -2.59 18.88
N ARG A 68 4.60 -1.55 18.69
CA ARG A 68 5.54 -1.44 17.56
C ARG A 68 6.97 -1.26 18.03
N LEU A 69 7.29 -0.12 18.65
CA LEU A 69 8.67 0.23 18.96
C LEU A 69 9.35 -0.74 19.97
N GLN A 70 8.57 -1.42 20.80
CA GLN A 70 9.08 -2.46 21.72
C GLN A 70 9.08 -3.87 21.11
N SER A 71 8.27 -4.11 20.08
CA SER A 71 8.08 -5.45 19.48
C SER A 71 8.93 -5.65 18.23
N ASP A 72 9.23 -4.58 17.50
CA ASP A 72 9.93 -4.58 16.24
C ASP A 72 10.98 -3.46 16.22
N TYR A 73 12.11 -3.71 15.54
CA TYR A 73 13.09 -2.67 15.28
C TYR A 73 12.69 -1.89 14.02
N ILE A 74 11.95 -0.79 14.24
CA ILE A 74 11.52 0.10 13.16
C ILE A 74 12.73 0.89 12.66
N VAL A 75 12.92 0.95 11.34
CA VAL A 75 14.02 1.68 10.70
C VAL A 75 13.54 2.88 9.89
N ASP A 76 12.28 2.87 9.47
CA ASP A 76 11.69 3.90 8.63
C ASP A 76 10.17 3.96 8.83
N TYR A 77 9.54 5.08 8.49
CA TYR A 77 8.10 5.26 8.62
C TYR A 77 7.54 6.33 7.67
N ASP A 78 6.24 6.23 7.40
CA ASP A 78 5.41 7.28 6.81
C ASP A 78 4.22 7.60 7.73
N VAL A 79 3.85 8.88 7.81
CA VAL A 79 2.64 9.35 8.52
C VAL A 79 1.60 9.80 7.51
N ILE A 80 0.35 9.43 7.72
CA ILE A 80 -0.80 9.89 6.95
C ILE A 80 -1.82 10.49 7.90
N VAL A 81 -2.11 11.78 7.74
CA VAL A 81 -3.15 12.49 8.49
C VAL A 81 -4.35 12.74 7.57
N LYS A 82 -5.46 12.02 7.79
CA LYS A 82 -6.70 12.19 7.01
C LYS A 82 -7.91 11.57 7.72
N ASP A 83 -9.11 11.89 7.27
CA ASP A 83 -10.34 11.21 7.71
C ASP A 83 -10.43 9.81 7.07
N PHE A 84 -10.11 8.77 7.85
CA PHE A 84 -10.19 7.38 7.44
C PHE A 84 -11.58 6.78 7.72
N THR A 85 -12.28 7.28 8.75
CA THR A 85 -13.60 6.78 9.17
C THR A 85 -14.78 7.44 8.43
N GLY A 86 -14.52 8.52 7.70
CA GLY A 86 -15.52 9.34 7.03
C GLY A 86 -16.45 10.07 8.01
N ASP A 87 -16.02 10.29 9.26
CA ASP A 87 -16.82 10.97 10.30
C ASP A 87 -16.56 12.49 10.36
N GLY A 88 -15.72 13.00 9.45
CA GLY A 88 -15.36 14.41 9.34
C GLY A 88 -14.20 14.82 10.24
N LYS A 89 -13.67 13.91 11.08
CA LYS A 89 -12.54 14.18 11.97
C LYS A 89 -11.25 13.60 11.42
N ILE A 90 -10.13 14.14 11.91
CA ILE A 90 -8.80 13.64 11.56
C ILE A 90 -8.51 12.31 12.26
N ASP A 91 -8.05 11.34 11.47
CA ASP A 91 -7.43 10.10 11.93
C ASP A 91 -5.92 10.11 11.55
N VAL A 92 -5.13 9.26 12.22
CA VAL A 92 -3.69 9.12 11.97
C VAL A 92 -3.36 7.69 11.56
N GLY A 93 -2.84 7.53 10.34
CA GLY A 93 -2.21 6.31 9.87
C GLY A 93 -0.69 6.38 10.01
N ILE A 94 -0.07 5.33 10.54
CA ILE A 94 1.39 5.18 10.60
C ILE A 94 1.75 3.92 9.82
N ILE A 95 2.56 4.07 8.77
CA ILE A 95 3.21 2.96 8.09
C ILE A 95 4.62 2.82 8.64
N SER A 96 4.94 1.71 9.28
CA SER A 96 6.26 1.47 9.87
C SER A 96 6.98 0.35 9.14
N ASN A 97 8.25 0.56 8.80
CA ASN A 97 9.10 -0.44 8.15
C ASN A 97 10.10 -0.96 9.18
N ASN A 98 10.19 -2.28 9.36
CA ASN A 98 11.26 -2.88 10.18
C ASN A 98 12.50 -3.21 9.34
N ASP A 99 13.58 -3.57 10.03
CA ASP A 99 14.86 -4.01 9.44
C ASP A 99 14.78 -5.27 8.56
N ARG A 100 13.66 -5.99 8.58
CA ARG A 100 13.37 -7.15 7.73
C ARG A 100 12.57 -6.78 6.48
N GLY A 101 12.30 -5.49 6.25
CA GLY A 101 11.51 -5.02 5.12
C GLY A 101 10.02 -5.35 5.22
N GLN A 102 9.53 -5.67 6.42
CA GLN A 102 8.10 -5.82 6.68
C GLN A 102 7.49 -4.47 7.01
N LYS A 103 6.33 -4.19 6.41
CA LYS A 103 5.55 -2.99 6.65
C LYS A 103 4.40 -3.28 7.61
N TYR A 104 4.17 -2.37 8.54
CA TYR A 104 3.05 -2.36 9.47
C TYR A 104 2.18 -1.14 9.19
N LEU A 105 0.87 -1.28 9.27
CA LEU A 105 -0.07 -0.16 9.24
C LEU A 105 -0.89 -0.17 10.52
N ASP A 106 -0.79 0.90 11.29
CA ASP A 106 -1.68 1.20 12.40
C ASP A 106 -2.49 2.45 12.06
N ILE A 107 -3.81 2.41 12.27
CA ILE A 107 -4.69 3.57 12.09
C ILE A 107 -5.35 3.89 13.43
N TYR A 108 -5.28 5.15 13.83
CA TYR A 108 -5.81 5.67 15.07
C TYR A 108 -6.89 6.71 14.79
N THR A 109 -7.98 6.62 15.54
CA THR A 109 -9.00 7.67 15.65
C THR A 109 -9.00 8.24 17.06
N PHE A 110 -9.63 9.41 17.27
CA PHE A 110 -9.59 10.11 18.54
C PHE A 110 -10.99 10.40 19.09
N TYR A 111 -11.22 9.98 20.34
CA TYR A 111 -12.43 10.33 21.09
C TYR A 111 -12.07 10.84 22.48
N GLY A 112 -12.51 12.05 22.81
CA GLY A 112 -12.11 12.74 24.03
C GLY A 112 -10.59 12.91 24.08
N ASN A 113 -9.96 12.54 25.21
CA ASN A 113 -8.51 12.62 25.38
C ASN A 113 -7.74 11.38 24.90
N ASN A 114 -8.44 10.38 24.34
CA ASN A 114 -7.88 9.07 24.05
C ASN A 114 -7.74 8.86 22.55
N ALA A 115 -6.68 8.14 22.17
CA ALA A 115 -6.51 7.57 20.85
C ALA A 115 -6.92 6.11 20.87
N TYR A 116 -7.65 5.68 19.84
CA TYR A 116 -8.12 4.31 19.66
C TYR A 116 -7.54 3.77 18.37
N ARG A 117 -6.77 2.68 18.48
CA ARG A 117 -6.28 1.96 17.30
C ARG A 117 -7.42 1.17 16.68
N ILE A 118 -7.92 1.66 15.55
CA ILE A 118 -9.05 1.07 14.81
C ILE A 118 -8.62 0.10 13.72
N PHE A 119 -7.32 0.06 13.41
CA PHE A 119 -6.74 -0.94 12.53
C PHE A 119 -5.29 -1.22 12.92
N SER A 120 -4.88 -2.47 12.77
CA SER A 120 -3.49 -2.93 12.87
C SER A 120 -3.30 -4.09 11.91
N GLY A 121 -2.46 -3.91 10.90
CA GLY A 121 -2.16 -4.94 9.90
C GLY A 121 -0.69 -4.92 9.49
N LYS A 122 -0.25 -5.97 8.80
CA LYS A 122 1.11 -6.10 8.29
C LYS A 122 1.14 -6.69 6.89
N GLY A 123 2.08 -6.22 6.08
CA GLY A 123 2.26 -6.65 4.69
C GLY A 123 3.69 -6.45 4.22
N LYS A 124 4.02 -7.02 3.06
CA LYS A 124 5.25 -6.68 2.32
C LYS A 124 5.10 -5.30 1.66
N PHE A 125 3.90 -4.99 1.17
CA PHE A 125 3.56 -3.67 0.63
C PHE A 125 2.26 -3.17 1.25
N ILE A 126 2.19 -1.85 1.46
CA ILE A 126 1.00 -1.16 1.97
C ILE A 126 0.77 0.05 1.10
N LYS A 127 -0.47 0.23 0.63
CA LYS A 127 -0.85 1.38 -0.18
C LYS A 127 -2.07 2.06 0.41
N ILE A 128 -1.96 3.36 0.68
CA ILE A 128 -3.09 4.18 1.08
C ILE A 128 -3.76 4.74 -0.17
N ASN A 129 -5.05 4.45 -0.33
CA ASN A 129 -5.90 5.02 -1.37
C ASN A 129 -6.77 6.14 -0.77
N LYS A 130 -7.63 6.77 -1.59
CA LYS A 130 -8.49 7.88 -1.12
C LYS A 130 -9.41 7.46 0.03
N TYR A 131 -10.15 6.37 -0.14
CA TYR A 131 -11.17 5.89 0.81
C TYR A 131 -10.90 4.47 1.36
N SER A 132 -9.78 3.88 0.98
CA SER A 132 -9.41 2.51 1.33
C SER A 132 -7.90 2.41 1.50
N PHE A 133 -7.43 1.23 1.87
CA PHE A 133 -6.01 0.89 1.76
C PHE A 133 -5.88 -0.58 1.39
N ASP A 134 -4.71 -0.92 0.86
CA ASP A 134 -4.38 -2.27 0.45
C ASP A 134 -3.18 -2.78 1.24
N ILE A 135 -3.23 -4.07 1.58
CA ILE A 135 -2.12 -4.80 2.18
C ILE A 135 -1.77 -5.97 1.27
N THR A 136 -0.53 -5.99 0.79
CA THR A 136 -0.02 -7.03 -0.10
C THR A 136 1.04 -7.87 0.59
N ASN A 137 0.89 -9.18 0.55
CA ASN A 137 1.89 -10.17 0.97
C ASN A 137 2.43 -10.94 -0.23
N ILE A 138 3.51 -11.70 -0.02
CA ILE A 138 4.04 -12.64 -1.02
C ILE A 138 3.71 -14.06 -0.55
N GLY A 139 3.03 -14.82 -1.39
CA GLY A 139 2.73 -16.23 -1.19
C GLY A 139 3.45 -17.11 -2.22
N TYR A 140 3.37 -18.43 -2.01
CA TYR A 140 3.93 -19.44 -2.91
C TYR A 140 3.02 -20.68 -2.95
N ASP A 141 2.55 -21.04 -4.15
CA ASP A 141 1.70 -22.22 -4.40
C ASP A 141 2.30 -23.14 -5.49
N GLY A 142 3.62 -23.05 -5.69
CA GLY A 142 4.34 -23.59 -6.86
C GLY A 142 4.83 -22.48 -7.79
N ARG A 143 4.20 -21.29 -7.73
CA ARG A 143 4.74 -20.03 -8.24
C ARG A 143 4.60 -18.96 -7.16
N TYR A 144 5.52 -18.00 -7.16
CA TYR A 144 5.37 -16.85 -6.27
C TYR A 144 4.24 -15.95 -6.75
N TYR A 145 3.48 -15.39 -5.83
CA TYR A 145 2.41 -14.45 -6.12
C TYR A 145 2.30 -13.37 -5.06
N HIS A 146 1.87 -12.18 -5.47
CA HIS A 146 1.35 -11.16 -4.59
C HIS A 146 -0.08 -11.48 -4.21
N GLU A 147 -0.36 -11.47 -2.91
CA GLU A 147 -1.71 -11.59 -2.36
C GLU A 147 -2.11 -10.26 -1.73
N THR A 148 -3.09 -9.59 -2.34
CA THR A 148 -3.51 -8.25 -1.95
C THR A 148 -4.92 -8.28 -1.36
N TYR A 149 -5.07 -7.62 -0.21
CA TYR A 149 -6.35 -7.43 0.46
C TYR A 149 -6.66 -5.94 0.57
N THR A 150 -7.83 -5.53 0.07
CA THR A 150 -8.31 -4.15 0.16
C THR A 150 -9.26 -4.00 1.34
N TYR A 151 -9.04 -2.96 2.14
CA TYR A 151 -9.82 -2.64 3.32
C TYR A 151 -10.47 -1.26 3.20
N GLN A 152 -11.73 -1.18 3.62
CA GLN A 152 -12.49 0.07 3.66
C GLN A 152 -13.27 0.15 4.97
N TRP A 153 -13.38 1.36 5.53
CA TRP A 153 -14.15 1.59 6.74
C TRP A 153 -15.65 1.32 6.52
N SER A 154 -16.26 0.57 7.44
CA SER A 154 -17.70 0.38 7.49
C SER A 154 -18.30 1.11 8.68
N LYS A 155 -19.13 2.12 8.39
CA LYS A 155 -19.90 2.84 9.42
C LYS A 155 -20.94 1.96 10.13
N VAL A 156 -21.37 0.87 9.50
CA VAL A 156 -22.34 -0.07 10.09
C VAL A 156 -21.67 -0.92 11.18
N TYR A 157 -20.47 -1.43 10.88
CA TYR A 157 -19.76 -2.34 11.79
C TYR A 157 -18.68 -1.66 12.62
N TRP A 158 -18.47 -0.35 12.44
CA TRP A 158 -17.46 0.47 13.11
C TRP A 158 -16.05 -0.17 13.05
N LYS A 159 -15.71 -0.72 11.89
CA LYS A 159 -14.40 -1.34 11.64
C LYS A 159 -14.05 -1.33 10.15
N PHE A 160 -12.77 -1.50 9.85
CA PHE A 160 -12.33 -1.81 8.49
C PHE A 160 -12.77 -3.22 8.11
N LEU A 161 -13.48 -3.31 6.98
CA LEU A 161 -13.83 -4.57 6.35
C LEU A 161 -12.91 -4.83 5.18
N ARG A 162 -12.54 -6.09 5.02
CA ARG A 162 -11.91 -6.57 3.79
C ARG A 162 -12.97 -6.62 2.69
N ILE A 163 -12.84 -5.75 1.71
CA ILE A 163 -13.79 -5.59 0.59
C ILE A 163 -13.23 -6.10 -0.74
N GLY A 164 -11.93 -6.36 -0.81
CA GLY A 164 -11.26 -6.82 -2.02
C GLY A 164 -10.23 -7.90 -1.74
N TYR A 165 -10.05 -8.77 -2.73
CA TYR A 165 -9.02 -9.80 -2.78
C TYR A 165 -8.44 -9.84 -4.20
N ALA A 166 -7.13 -9.93 -4.29
CA ALA A 166 -6.38 -9.95 -5.52
C ALA A 166 -5.20 -10.92 -5.40
N ARG A 167 -4.94 -11.69 -6.46
CA ARG A 167 -3.80 -12.61 -6.55
C ARG A 167 -3.11 -12.42 -7.89
N THR A 168 -1.90 -11.87 -7.84
CA THR A 168 -1.06 -11.57 -9.01
C THR A 168 0.18 -12.44 -8.96
N TYR A 169 0.49 -13.23 -9.99
CA TYR A 169 1.73 -14.00 -10.02
C TYR A 169 2.96 -13.12 -10.26
N ILE A 170 4.09 -13.51 -9.67
CA ILE A 170 5.37 -12.79 -9.77
C ILE A 170 6.22 -13.45 -10.84
N LYS A 171 6.69 -12.66 -11.81
CA LYS A 171 7.70 -13.11 -12.76
C LYS A 171 9.02 -13.35 -12.04
N SER A 172 9.63 -14.51 -12.27
CA SER A 172 10.85 -14.96 -11.60
C SER A 172 11.92 -13.87 -11.51
N GLY A 173 12.28 -13.47 -10.29
CA GLY A 173 13.31 -12.45 -10.00
C GLY A 173 12.79 -11.09 -9.53
N ASP A 174 11.48 -10.80 -9.63
CA ASP A 174 10.90 -9.48 -9.31
C ASP A 174 10.22 -9.40 -7.92
N TYR A 175 10.71 -10.17 -6.93
CA TYR A 175 10.06 -10.33 -5.61
C TYR A 175 9.89 -9.04 -4.79
N ASP A 176 10.76 -8.05 -4.99
CA ASP A 176 10.72 -6.79 -4.25
C ASP A 176 9.95 -5.69 -4.99
N LYS A 177 9.49 -5.93 -6.23
CA LYS A 177 8.62 -4.98 -6.93
C LYS A 177 7.21 -5.08 -6.38
N SER A 178 6.66 -3.92 -6.05
CA SER A 178 5.25 -3.79 -5.70
C SER A 178 4.40 -4.05 -6.94
N VAL A 179 3.24 -4.73 -6.79
CA VAL A 179 2.23 -4.85 -7.86
C VAL A 179 1.84 -3.47 -8.41
N TYR A 180 1.92 -2.43 -7.59
CA TYR A 180 1.60 -1.06 -8.01
C TYR A 180 2.61 -0.46 -8.98
N ASP A 181 3.82 -1.01 -9.05
CA ASP A 181 4.90 -0.57 -9.93
C ASP A 181 4.99 -1.43 -11.19
N ASP A 182 4.08 -2.39 -11.38
CA ASP A 182 4.00 -3.16 -12.61
C ASP A 182 3.62 -2.23 -13.77
N GLU A 183 4.52 -2.12 -14.75
CA GLU A 183 4.35 -1.21 -15.88
C GLU A 183 3.06 -1.44 -16.65
N ARG A 184 2.52 -2.68 -16.68
CA ARG A 184 1.24 -2.98 -17.32
C ARG A 184 0.09 -2.33 -16.57
N ILE A 185 0.10 -2.41 -15.23
CA ILE A 185 -0.87 -1.75 -14.36
C ILE A 185 -0.73 -0.22 -14.44
N VAL A 186 0.51 0.28 -14.50
CA VAL A 186 0.79 1.72 -14.66
C VAL A 186 0.22 2.23 -15.99
N THR A 187 0.44 1.52 -17.10
CA THR A 187 -0.13 1.84 -18.42
C THR A 187 -1.66 1.89 -18.37
N VAL A 188 -2.32 0.89 -17.77
CA VAL A 188 -3.79 0.88 -17.66
C VAL A 188 -4.32 2.03 -16.82
N LYS A 189 -3.67 2.35 -15.70
CA LYS A 189 -4.06 3.50 -14.87
C LYS A 189 -3.89 4.82 -15.59
N ALA A 190 -2.78 4.98 -16.32
CA ALA A 190 -2.52 6.19 -17.09
C ALA A 190 -3.54 6.39 -18.22
N LEU A 191 -3.86 5.32 -18.95
CA LEU A 191 -4.93 5.30 -19.95
C LEU A 191 -6.28 5.71 -19.34
N LEU A 192 -6.68 5.06 -18.25
CA LEU A 192 -7.98 5.32 -17.60
C LEU A 192 -8.06 6.74 -17.06
N SER A 193 -6.99 7.23 -16.42
CA SER A 193 -6.92 8.60 -15.92
C SER A 193 -7.07 9.63 -17.04
N ALA A 194 -6.32 9.47 -18.14
CA ALA A 194 -6.42 10.35 -19.30
C ALA A 194 -7.83 10.32 -19.90
N ARG A 195 -8.39 9.12 -20.10
CA ARG A 195 -9.73 8.90 -20.64
C ARG A 195 -10.85 9.50 -19.78
N MET A 196 -10.76 9.35 -18.44
CA MET A 196 -11.74 9.88 -17.49
C MET A 196 -11.68 11.39 -17.35
N ASN A 197 -10.49 11.98 -17.52
CA ASN A 197 -10.31 13.42 -17.55
C ASN A 197 -10.65 14.05 -18.91
N GLY A 198 -11.15 13.26 -19.87
CA GLY A 198 -11.50 13.74 -21.22
C GLY A 198 -10.31 14.04 -22.12
N ASN A 199 -9.09 13.65 -21.73
CA ASN A 199 -7.89 13.83 -22.53
C ASN A 199 -7.69 12.61 -23.45
N TYR A 200 -8.49 12.56 -24.51
CA TYR A 200 -8.51 11.43 -25.46
C TYR A 200 -7.19 11.26 -26.22
N ASP A 201 -6.57 12.36 -26.64
CA ASP A 201 -5.27 12.34 -27.33
C ASP A 201 -4.17 11.68 -26.48
N LEU A 202 -4.15 11.95 -25.17
CA LEU A 202 -3.22 11.30 -24.26
C LEU A 202 -3.60 9.84 -24.02
N ALA A 203 -4.88 9.54 -23.88
CA ALA A 203 -5.36 8.18 -23.65
C ALA A 203 -5.01 7.24 -24.82
N GLU A 204 -5.12 7.73 -26.06
CA GLU A 204 -4.74 6.97 -27.27
C GLU A 204 -3.26 6.60 -27.31
N LYS A 205 -2.38 7.39 -26.70
CA LYS A 205 -0.94 7.07 -26.64
C LYS A 205 -0.64 5.83 -25.81
N TYR A 206 -1.59 5.35 -24.99
CA TYR A 206 -1.45 4.12 -24.22
C TYR A 206 -2.06 2.89 -24.93
N LEU A 207 -2.69 3.08 -26.09
CA LEU A 207 -3.18 1.99 -26.94
C LEU A 207 -2.09 1.51 -27.90
N SER A 208 -2.14 0.23 -28.25
CA SER A 208 -1.25 -0.32 -29.28
C SER A 208 -1.56 0.31 -30.63
N LYS A 209 -0.59 0.26 -31.55
CA LYS A 209 -0.85 0.73 -32.92
C LYS A 209 -2.01 -0.04 -33.57
N SER A 210 -2.02 -1.37 -33.45
CA SER A 210 -3.07 -2.25 -33.99
C SER A 210 -4.45 -1.96 -33.43
N TYR A 211 -4.56 -1.68 -32.12
CA TYR A 211 -5.86 -1.42 -31.52
C TYR A 211 -6.41 -0.04 -31.89
N ARG A 212 -5.55 0.98 -32.01
CA ARG A 212 -5.97 2.29 -32.52
C ARG A 212 -6.53 2.19 -33.94
N GLU A 213 -5.85 1.46 -34.82
CA GLU A 213 -6.32 1.21 -36.18
C GLU A 213 -7.69 0.51 -36.18
N LYS A 214 -7.90 -0.44 -35.25
CA LYS A 214 -9.18 -1.15 -35.08
C LYS A 214 -10.32 -0.26 -34.59
N LEU A 215 -10.04 0.72 -33.72
CA LEU A 215 -11.06 1.66 -33.22
C LEU A 215 -11.48 2.68 -34.28
N GLY A 216 -10.61 2.98 -35.24
CA GLY A 216 -10.91 3.90 -36.33
C GLY A 216 -11.42 5.25 -35.82
N ASN A 217 -12.49 5.76 -36.42
CA ASN A 217 -13.08 7.06 -36.08
C ASN A 217 -13.89 7.05 -34.77
N ASP A 218 -14.28 5.88 -34.26
CA ASP A 218 -15.02 5.76 -33.01
C ASP A 218 -14.12 6.08 -31.80
N GLY A 219 -12.80 5.94 -31.99
CA GLY A 219 -11.74 6.33 -31.07
C GLY A 219 -11.85 5.69 -29.68
N ILE A 220 -11.03 6.16 -28.75
CA ILE A 220 -11.08 5.68 -27.36
C ILE A 220 -12.35 6.13 -26.61
N ALA A 221 -13.12 7.09 -27.16
CA ALA A 221 -14.38 7.53 -26.58
C ALA A 221 -15.43 6.40 -26.55
N SER A 222 -15.42 5.53 -27.56
CA SER A 222 -16.31 4.38 -27.68
C SER A 222 -15.98 3.21 -26.74
N VAL A 223 -14.81 3.25 -26.10
CA VAL A 223 -14.29 2.16 -25.26
C VAL A 223 -14.18 2.63 -23.81
N ILE A 224 -14.55 1.75 -22.86
CA ILE A 224 -14.63 2.03 -21.42
C ILE A 224 -15.73 3.06 -21.10
N PRO A 225 -16.95 2.58 -20.82
CA PRO A 225 -18.07 3.44 -20.55
C PRO A 225 -18.06 3.85 -19.06
N TYR A 226 -17.70 5.11 -18.81
CA TYR A 226 -18.00 5.90 -17.59
C TYR A 226 -17.60 5.30 -16.22
N GLY A 227 -17.77 6.08 -15.15
CA GLY A 227 -17.60 5.61 -13.77
C GLY A 227 -16.23 5.95 -13.16
N TRP A 228 -15.94 5.32 -12.00
CA TRP A 228 -14.66 5.47 -11.31
C TRP A 228 -14.02 4.10 -11.05
N VAL A 229 -12.70 4.06 -11.14
CA VAL A 229 -11.91 2.85 -10.86
C VAL A 229 -12.01 2.52 -9.37
N SER A 230 -12.52 1.34 -9.04
CA SER A 230 -12.56 0.83 -7.67
C SER A 230 -11.42 -0.14 -7.37
N ALA A 231 -10.97 -0.91 -8.36
CA ALA A 231 -9.84 -1.81 -8.22
C ALA A 231 -9.13 -2.01 -9.57
N VAL A 232 -7.83 -2.23 -9.52
CA VAL A 232 -7.01 -2.65 -10.66
C VAL A 232 -6.12 -3.78 -10.18
N ASP A 233 -6.15 -4.91 -10.89
CA ASP A 233 -5.34 -6.08 -10.59
C ASP A 233 -4.77 -6.64 -11.91
N ILE A 234 -3.77 -7.50 -11.83
CA ILE A 234 -3.25 -8.20 -12.99
C ILE A 234 -3.43 -9.70 -12.84
N PHE A 235 -3.94 -10.31 -13.90
CA PHE A 235 -4.07 -11.73 -14.03
C PHE A 235 -3.02 -12.21 -15.03
N GLU A 236 -2.05 -12.98 -14.57
CA GLU A 236 -1.09 -13.64 -15.44
C GLU A 236 -1.62 -15.05 -15.77
N SER A 237 -1.65 -15.41 -17.05
CA SER A 237 -2.11 -16.71 -17.52
C SER A 237 -1.13 -17.27 -18.54
N GLN A 238 -1.08 -18.60 -18.67
CA GLN A 238 -0.35 -19.26 -19.76
C GLN A 238 -0.83 -18.80 -21.15
N ARG A 239 -2.04 -18.24 -21.24
CA ARG A 239 -2.64 -17.71 -22.47
C ARG A 239 -2.40 -16.21 -22.70
N GLY A 240 -1.56 -15.58 -21.87
CA GLY A 240 -1.25 -14.15 -21.93
C GLY A 240 -1.67 -13.39 -20.67
N ASP A 241 -0.96 -12.29 -20.41
CA ASP A 241 -1.21 -11.41 -19.27
C ASP A 241 -2.36 -10.46 -19.56
N TRP A 242 -3.14 -10.13 -18.55
CA TRP A 242 -4.31 -9.28 -18.66
C TRP A 242 -4.48 -8.48 -17.38
N VAL A 243 -4.66 -7.18 -17.51
CA VAL A 243 -4.97 -6.31 -16.37
C VAL A 243 -6.48 -6.24 -16.25
N VAL A 244 -7.00 -6.59 -15.08
CA VAL A 244 -8.43 -6.55 -14.78
C VAL A 244 -8.73 -5.29 -13.98
N VAL A 245 -9.73 -4.54 -14.42
CA VAL A 245 -10.16 -3.32 -13.77
C VAL A 245 -11.62 -3.49 -13.37
N VAL A 246 -11.89 -3.27 -12.09
CA VAL A 246 -13.27 -3.13 -11.60
C VAL A 246 -13.60 -1.66 -11.52
N MET A 247 -14.68 -1.28 -12.19
CA MET A 247 -15.20 0.09 -12.22
C MET A 247 -16.60 0.13 -11.63
N LYS A 248 -16.91 1.22 -10.95
CA LYS A 248 -18.27 1.53 -10.49
C LYS A 248 -18.93 2.48 -11.46
N ASP A 249 -20.08 2.10 -11.99
CA ASP A 249 -20.86 2.98 -12.86
C ASP A 249 -21.59 4.08 -12.08
N ARG A 250 -22.36 4.92 -12.81
CA ARG A 250 -23.14 6.01 -12.22
C ARG A 250 -24.23 5.52 -11.26
N TRP A 251 -24.60 4.25 -11.31
CA TRP A 251 -25.55 3.59 -10.42
C TRP A 251 -24.87 2.76 -9.32
N ASN A 252 -23.54 2.90 -9.17
CA ASN A 252 -22.71 2.17 -8.21
C ASN A 252 -22.69 0.64 -8.43
N GLN A 253 -23.03 0.17 -9.63
CA GLN A 253 -22.88 -1.23 -10.02
C GLN A 253 -21.43 -1.51 -10.43
N SER A 254 -20.94 -2.69 -10.07
CA SER A 254 -19.58 -3.11 -10.44
C SER A 254 -19.57 -3.63 -11.86
N ARG A 255 -18.64 -3.13 -12.68
CA ARG A 255 -18.38 -3.57 -14.06
C ARG A 255 -16.93 -4.00 -14.15
N VAL A 256 -16.66 -5.14 -14.79
CA VAL A 256 -15.31 -5.71 -14.86
C VAL A 256 -14.79 -5.55 -16.29
N PHE A 257 -13.60 -5.01 -16.44
CA PHE A 257 -12.94 -4.82 -17.73
C PHE A 257 -11.62 -5.56 -17.77
N LYS A 258 -11.40 -6.30 -18.84
CA LYS A 258 -10.13 -6.92 -19.21
C LYS A 258 -9.38 -5.99 -20.15
N PHE A 259 -8.15 -5.67 -19.78
CA PHE A 259 -7.17 -4.96 -20.60
C PHE A 259 -6.07 -5.93 -21.00
N VAL A 260 -5.72 -5.97 -22.27
CA VAL A 260 -4.67 -6.85 -22.80
C VAL A 260 -3.40 -6.04 -23.06
N PRO A 261 -2.41 -6.05 -22.15
CA PRO A 261 -1.14 -5.40 -22.39
C PRO A 261 -0.30 -6.18 -23.41
N VAL A 262 0.37 -5.45 -24.31
CA VAL A 262 1.36 -5.99 -25.26
C VAL A 262 2.66 -5.20 -25.14
N PRO A 263 3.83 -5.83 -25.28
CA PRO A 263 5.11 -5.12 -25.32
C PRO A 263 5.20 -4.26 -26.58
N GLU A 264 5.11 -2.95 -26.43
CA GLU A 264 5.29 -1.95 -27.48
C GLU A 264 5.87 -0.70 -26.82
N LYS A 265 7.18 -0.50 -27.01
CA LYS A 265 7.95 0.50 -26.27
C LYS A 265 7.99 1.84 -27.00
N ASP A 266 7.70 2.90 -26.28
CA ASP A 266 7.86 4.28 -26.72
C ASP A 266 8.12 5.24 -25.53
N ASN A 267 7.99 6.55 -25.77
CA ASN A 267 8.18 7.58 -24.75
C ASN A 267 7.10 7.61 -23.65
N TYR A 268 6.06 6.77 -23.75
CA TYR A 268 4.93 6.69 -22.82
C TYR A 268 4.90 5.36 -22.05
N GLY A 269 5.86 4.46 -22.27
CA GLY A 269 6.02 3.22 -21.50
C GLY A 269 6.54 2.05 -22.34
N ASN A 270 6.78 0.91 -21.69
CA ASN A 270 7.21 -0.33 -22.37
C ASN A 270 6.03 -1.22 -22.83
N TYR A 271 4.80 -0.90 -22.40
CA TYR A 271 3.59 -1.65 -22.73
C TYR A 271 2.49 -0.75 -23.26
N LYS A 272 1.68 -1.30 -24.16
CA LYS A 272 0.45 -0.70 -24.71
C LYS A 272 -0.74 -1.64 -24.55
N ILE A 273 -1.96 -1.11 -24.67
CA ILE A 273 -3.18 -1.90 -24.57
C ILE A 273 -3.69 -2.25 -25.96
N ASP A 274 -3.72 -3.54 -26.26
CA ASP A 274 -4.13 -4.08 -27.56
C ASP A 274 -5.60 -4.48 -27.63
N ASN A 275 -6.25 -4.61 -26.48
CA ASN A 275 -7.67 -4.89 -26.43
C ASN A 275 -8.28 -4.51 -25.08
N ILE A 276 -9.54 -4.08 -25.09
CA ILE A 276 -10.31 -3.78 -23.88
C ILE A 276 -11.68 -4.45 -24.03
N ILE A 277 -12.01 -5.33 -23.09
CA ILE A 277 -13.23 -6.15 -23.14
C ILE A 277 -13.96 -6.00 -21.81
N GLU A 278 -15.23 -5.61 -21.84
CA GLU A 278 -16.10 -5.72 -20.68
C GLU A 278 -16.47 -7.18 -20.45
N ILE A 279 -16.21 -7.69 -19.24
CA ILE A 279 -16.61 -9.02 -18.82
C ILE A 279 -18.00 -8.89 -18.19
N PRO A 280 -19.05 -9.45 -18.81
CA PRO A 280 -20.38 -9.41 -18.26
C PRO A 280 -20.44 -10.20 -16.94
N GLU A 281 -21.29 -9.75 -16.03
CA GLU A 281 -21.58 -10.48 -14.81
C GLU A 281 -22.14 -11.86 -15.15
N ALA A 282 -21.59 -12.91 -14.53
CA ALA A 282 -22.09 -14.26 -14.68
C ALA A 282 -23.51 -14.33 -14.12
N ARG A 283 -24.48 -14.71 -14.96
CA ARG A 283 -25.86 -14.97 -14.56
C ARG A 283 -26.03 -16.43 -14.15
#